data_AF-A0A7Z0C442-F1
#
_entry.id   AF-A0A7Z0C442-F1
#
_cell.length_a   1.000
_cell.length_b   1.000
_cell.length_c   1.000
_cell.angle_alpha   90.00
_cell.angle_beta   90.00
_cell.angle_gamma   90.00
#
_symmetry.space_group_name_H-M   'P 1'
#
loop_
_entity.id
_entity.type
_entity.pdbx_description
1 polymer ?
#
loop_
_entity_poly.entity_id
_entity_poly.type
_entity_poly.pdbx_seq_one_letter_code
_entity_poly.pdbx_strand_id
1 'polypeptide(L)'
;MTSQLALSARRVLAALLALGATALTAVSLAVLTAAPAAAEVPSGWSDPDPVDPVHVLLVAVGLPLLGALIITAMVYGPPLARGERVAPGAPEVENQWLGGPRKATGELAGPDGQDSQAGGASGRW
;
A
#
# COMPACT_ATOMS: atom_id res chain seq x y z
N MET A 1 9.49 27.69 5.80
CA MET A 1 8.14 27.58 5.21
C MET A 1 7.68 26.12 5.04
N THR A 2 8.59 25.18 4.77
CA THR A 2 8.33 23.73 4.59
C THR A 2 7.86 22.98 5.85
N SER A 3 8.37 23.33 7.04
CA SER A 3 7.99 22.65 8.30
C SER A 3 6.54 22.89 8.73
N GLN A 4 5.93 24.01 8.34
CA GLN A 4 4.54 24.34 8.67
C GLN A 4 3.54 23.49 7.88
N LEU A 5 3.83 23.18 6.61
CA LEU A 5 2.99 22.30 5.78
C LEU A 5 2.97 20.85 6.27
N ALA A 6 4.10 20.35 6.79
CA ALA A 6 4.18 18.97 7.30
C ALA A 6 3.38 18.77 8.60
N LEU A 7 3.30 19.80 9.45
CA LEU A 7 2.52 19.79 10.68
C LEU A 7 1.01 19.88 10.40
N SER A 8 0.58 20.69 9.43
CA SER A 8 -0.83 20.73 9.02
C SER A 8 -1.26 19.45 8.31
N ALA A 9 -0.42 18.85 7.47
CA ALA A 9 -0.71 17.54 6.85
C ALA A 9 -0.87 16.42 7.88
N ARG A 10 0.02 16.34 8.89
CA ARG A 10 -0.11 15.36 10.00
C ARG A 10 -1.37 15.58 10.83
N ARG A 11 -1.74 16.83 11.10
CA ARG A 11 -2.96 17.17 11.85
C ARG A 11 -4.22 16.84 11.06
N VAL A 12 -4.22 17.08 9.75
CA VAL A 12 -5.34 16.71 8.86
C VAL A 12 -5.47 15.19 8.77
N LEU A 13 -4.36 14.45 8.60
CA LEU A 13 -4.38 12.99 8.59
C LEU A 13 -4.87 12.42 9.93
N ALA A 14 -4.37 12.95 11.05
CA ALA A 14 -4.82 12.54 12.38
C ALA A 14 -6.31 12.85 12.61
N ALA A 15 -6.80 13.99 12.13
CA ALA A 15 -8.22 14.35 12.21
C ALA A 15 -9.09 13.44 11.34
N LEU A 16 -8.65 13.09 10.13
CA LEU A 16 -9.35 12.15 9.24
C LEU A 16 -9.39 10.74 9.83
N LEU A 17 -8.28 10.26 10.42
CA LEU A 17 -8.24 8.98 11.10
C LEU A 17 -9.12 8.96 12.35
N ALA A 18 -9.12 10.03 13.14
CA ALA A 18 -9.98 10.16 14.32
C ALA A 18 -11.46 10.19 13.94
N LEU A 19 -11.81 10.91 12.86
CA LEU A 19 -13.18 10.98 12.33
C LEU A 19 -13.63 9.63 11.77
N GLY A 20 -12.74 8.91 11.07
CA GLY A 20 -12.97 7.55 10.62
C GLY A 20 -13.19 6.59 11.78
N ALA A 21 -12.40 6.71 12.84
CA ALA A 21 -12.52 5.89 14.05
C ALA A 21 -13.86 6.12 14.76
N THR A 22 -14.30 7.37 14.95
CA THR A 22 -15.61 7.69 15.55
C THR A 22 -16.77 7.26 14.68
N ALA A 23 -16.68 7.42 13.36
CA ALA A 23 -17.70 6.91 12.44
C ALA A 23 -17.82 5.37 12.55
N LEU A 24 -16.69 4.66 12.60
CA LEU A 24 -16.67 3.21 12.81
C LEU A 24 -17.26 2.81 14.16
N THR A 25 -16.94 3.51 15.25
CA THR A 25 -17.50 3.19 16.58
C THR A 25 -19.00 3.46 16.62
N ALA A 26 -19.45 4.58 16.05
CA ALA A 26 -20.87 4.94 15.99
C ALA A 26 -21.67 3.92 15.17
N VAL A 27 -21.17 3.52 13.99
CA VAL A 27 -21.80 2.49 13.16
C VAL A 27 -21.80 1.15 13.87
N SER A 28 -20.68 0.77 14.49
CA SER A 28 -20.59 -0.51 15.22
C SER A 28 -21.59 -0.54 16.37
N LEU A 29 -21.67 0.53 17.17
CA LEU A 29 -22.60 0.63 18.27
C LEU A 29 -24.05 0.59 17.77
N ALA A 30 -24.38 1.31 16.70
CA ALA A 30 -25.69 1.27 16.09
C ALA A 30 -26.08 -0.15 15.65
N VAL A 31 -25.16 -0.90 15.02
CA VAL A 31 -25.36 -2.29 14.62
C VAL A 31 -25.53 -3.23 15.83
N LEU A 32 -24.70 -3.07 16.86
CA LEU A 32 -24.75 -3.85 18.10
C LEU A 32 -26.03 -3.61 18.92
N THR A 33 -26.57 -2.40 18.86
CA THR A 33 -27.81 -2.01 19.58
C THR A 33 -29.06 -2.08 18.72
N ALA A 34 -28.94 -2.35 17.42
CA ALA A 34 -30.09 -2.48 16.55
C ALA A 34 -30.89 -3.72 16.97
N ALA A 35 -32.08 -3.48 17.53
CA ALA A 35 -33.07 -4.54 17.66
C ALA A 35 -33.44 -5.02 16.24
N PRO A 36 -33.61 -6.33 16.01
CA PRO A 36 -34.11 -6.82 14.74
C PRO A 36 -35.42 -6.09 14.45
N ALA A 37 -35.55 -5.52 13.24
CA ALA A 37 -36.77 -4.88 12.78
C ALA A 37 -37.84 -5.96 12.57
N ALA A 38 -38.47 -6.38 13.67
CA ALA A 38 -39.58 -7.32 13.67
C ALA A 38 -40.86 -6.57 13.28
N ALA A 39 -40.95 -6.20 12.00
CA ALA A 39 -42.19 -5.75 11.42
C ALA A 39 -43.03 -6.97 11.03
N GLU A 40 -44.30 -6.98 11.43
CA GLU A 40 -45.24 -8.03 11.03
C GLU A 40 -45.34 -8.08 9.50
N VAL A 41 -45.20 -9.27 8.90
CA VAL A 41 -45.33 -9.45 7.45
C VAL A 41 -46.81 -9.32 7.07
N PRO A 42 -47.21 -8.40 6.16
CA PRO A 42 -48.60 -8.26 5.76
C PRO A 42 -49.15 -9.52 5.09
N SER A 43 -50.45 -9.79 5.29
CA SER A 43 -51.12 -10.92 4.64
C SER A 43 -51.01 -10.84 3.12
N GLY A 44 -50.45 -11.89 2.50
CA GLY A 44 -50.27 -11.99 1.04
C GLY A 44 -48.86 -11.69 0.53
N TRP A 45 -47.91 -11.34 1.40
CA TRP A 45 -46.49 -11.19 1.06
C TRP A 45 -45.75 -12.52 1.20
N SER A 46 -44.68 -12.70 0.41
CA SER A 46 -43.78 -13.84 0.56
C SER A 46 -43.01 -13.76 1.87
N ASP A 47 -42.86 -14.89 2.57
CA ASP A 47 -42.02 -15.04 3.75
C ASP A 47 -40.73 -15.78 3.34
N PRO A 48 -39.65 -15.07 2.97
CA PRO A 48 -38.42 -15.69 2.52
C PRO A 48 -37.66 -16.31 3.69
N ASP A 49 -36.81 -17.30 3.39
CA ASP A 49 -35.94 -17.90 4.39
C ASP A 49 -35.03 -16.85 5.04
N PRO A 50 -34.75 -16.97 6.35
CA PRO A 50 -33.83 -16.08 7.04
C PRO A 50 -32.45 -16.06 6.39
N VAL A 51 -31.93 -14.85 6.16
CA VAL A 51 -30.57 -14.66 5.63
C VAL A 51 -29.54 -14.98 6.71
N ASP A 52 -28.54 -15.80 6.37
CA ASP A 52 -27.42 -16.09 7.26
C ASP A 52 -26.61 -14.80 7.55
N PRO A 53 -26.52 -14.34 8.81
CA PRO A 53 -25.78 -13.11 9.14
C PRO A 53 -24.28 -13.23 8.84
N VAL A 54 -23.70 -14.43 8.89
CA VAL A 54 -22.28 -14.63 8.53
C VAL A 54 -22.08 -14.41 7.04
N HIS A 55 -22.99 -14.92 6.21
CA HIS A 55 -22.97 -14.65 4.77
C HIS A 55 -23.05 -13.15 4.47
N VAL A 56 -23.94 -12.41 5.13
CA VAL A 56 -24.05 -10.96 4.97
C VAL A 56 -22.74 -10.26 5.35
N LEU A 57 -22.11 -10.65 6.47
CA LEU A 57 -20.84 -10.07 6.90
C LEU A 57 -19.69 -10.37 5.92
N LEU A 58 -19.63 -11.60 5.40
CA LEU A 58 -18.63 -11.99 4.40
C LEU A 58 -18.79 -11.22 3.10
N VAL A 59 -20.02 -10.97 2.66
CA VAL A 59 -20.26 -10.16 1.46
C VAL A 59 -19.93 -8.69 1.72
N ALA A 60 -20.43 -8.13 2.83
CA ALA A 60 -20.30 -6.70 3.12
C ALA A 60 -18.86 -6.28 3.49
N VAL A 61 -18.10 -7.14 4.18
CA VAL A 61 -16.75 -6.82 4.67
C VAL A 61 -15.69 -7.69 4.00
N GLY A 62 -15.97 -8.98 3.82
CA GLY A 62 -15.03 -9.91 3.20
C GLY A 62 -14.75 -9.58 1.73
N LEU A 63 -15.77 -9.21 0.94
CA LEU A 63 -15.59 -8.88 -0.47
C LEU A 63 -14.73 -7.62 -0.69
N PRO A 64 -14.96 -6.49 0.03
CA PRO A 64 -14.06 -5.34 -0.03
C PRO A 64 -12.62 -5.65 0.41
N LEU A 65 -12.44 -6.43 1.49
CA LEU A 65 -11.11 -6.81 1.96
C LEU A 65 -10.39 -7.70 0.95
N LEU A 66 -11.10 -8.66 0.36
CA LEU A 66 -10.56 -9.50 -0.70
C LEU A 66 -10.16 -8.65 -1.91
N GLY A 67 -10.99 -7.69 -2.32
CA GLY A 67 -10.66 -6.74 -3.37
C GLY A 67 -9.39 -5.94 -3.06
N ALA A 68 -9.26 -5.43 -1.84
CA ALA A 68 -8.06 -4.71 -1.40
C ALA A 68 -6.81 -5.59 -1.43
N LEU A 69 -6.93 -6.86 -1.01
CA LEU A 69 -5.82 -7.82 -1.06
C LEU A 69 -5.40 -8.15 -2.49
N ILE A 70 -6.36 -8.36 -3.39
CA ILE A 70 -6.09 -8.60 -4.82
C ILE A 70 -5.36 -7.40 -5.43
N ILE A 71 -5.87 -6.19 -5.21
CA ILE A 71 -5.24 -4.96 -5.70
C ILE A 71 -3.82 -4.83 -5.13
N THR A 72 -3.65 -5.07 -3.82
CA THR A 72 -2.33 -5.06 -3.16
C THR A 72 -1.39 -6.06 -3.80
N ALA A 73 -1.84 -7.29 -4.04
CA ALA A 73 -1.04 -8.31 -4.71
C ALA A 73 -0.67 -7.91 -6.15
N MET A 74 -1.57 -7.28 -6.90
CA MET A 74 -1.28 -6.82 -8.25
C MET A 74 -0.28 -5.65 -8.28
N VAL A 75 -0.34 -4.75 -7.29
CA VAL A 75 0.54 -3.59 -7.21
C VAL A 75 1.93 -3.97 -6.68
N TYR A 76 1.99 -4.74 -5.60
CA TYR A 76 3.24 -5.07 -4.92
C TYR A 76 3.85 -6.39 -5.39
N GLY A 77 3.07 -7.28 -6.01
CA GLY A 77 3.54 -8.59 -6.48
C GLY A 77 4.68 -8.50 -7.49
N PRO A 78 4.55 -7.78 -8.63
CA PRO A 78 5.61 -7.70 -9.63
C PRO A 78 6.96 -7.15 -9.12
N PRO A 79 7.03 -6.04 -8.36
CA PRO A 79 8.31 -5.57 -7.82
C PRO A 79 8.88 -6.52 -6.76
N LEU A 80 8.04 -7.14 -5.91
CA LEU A 80 8.51 -8.15 -4.94
C LEU A 80 9.09 -9.38 -5.63
N ALA A 81 8.47 -9.85 -6.72
CA ALA A 81 8.99 -10.96 -7.52
C ALA A 81 10.33 -10.64 -8.20
N ARG A 82 10.62 -9.36 -8.48
CA ARG A 82 11.90 -8.88 -9.01
C ARG A 82 12.97 -8.62 -7.92
N GLY A 83 12.61 -8.73 -6.65
CA GLY A 83 13.51 -8.43 -5.53
C GLY A 83 13.74 -6.93 -5.30
N GLU A 84 12.86 -6.08 -5.83
CA GLU A 84 12.96 -4.62 -5.68
C GLU A 84 12.55 -4.20 -4.26
N ARG A 85 13.24 -3.21 -3.69
CA ARG A 85 12.82 -2.60 -2.42
C ARG A 85 11.64 -1.67 -2.67
N VAL A 86 10.45 -2.09 -2.23
CA VAL A 86 9.25 -1.25 -2.29
C VAL A 86 9.09 -0.52 -0.95
N ALA A 87 9.50 0.74 -0.91
CA ALA A 87 9.27 1.62 0.23
C ALA A 87 8.49 2.86 -0.23
N PRO A 88 7.35 3.19 0.42
CA PRO A 88 6.58 4.38 0.07
C PRO A 88 7.44 5.64 0.22
N GLY A 89 7.59 6.41 -0.86
CA GLY A 89 8.40 7.63 -0.86
C GLY A 89 9.92 7.39 -0.81
N ALA A 90 10.39 6.16 -1.04
CA ALA A 90 11.81 5.95 -1.26
C ALA A 90 12.25 6.71 -2.52
N PRO A 91 13.32 7.52 -2.44
CA PRO A 91 13.87 8.16 -3.61
C PRO A 91 14.24 7.08 -4.64
N GLU A 92 14.11 7.42 -5.92
CA GLU A 92 14.59 6.58 -7.01
C GLU A 92 16.04 6.17 -6.69
N VAL A 93 16.38 4.90 -6.87
CA VAL A 93 17.73 4.42 -6.61
C VAL A 93 18.63 5.03 -7.68
N GLU A 94 19.14 6.22 -7.40
CA GLU A 94 20.10 6.87 -8.26
C GLU A 94 21.39 6.06 -8.22
N ASN A 95 21.93 5.77 -9.41
CA ASN A 95 23.28 5.21 -9.54
C ASN A 95 24.29 6.25 -9.05
N GLN A 96 24.52 6.29 -7.75
CA GLN A 96 25.49 7.16 -7.14
C GLN A 96 26.88 6.57 -7.37
N TRP A 97 27.72 7.34 -8.03
CA TRP A 97 29.13 7.07 -8.12
C TRP A 97 29.75 7.29 -6.73
N LEU A 98 29.88 6.22 -5.97
CA LEU A 98 30.52 6.21 -4.64
C LEU A 98 32.06 6.11 -4.74
N GLY A 99 32.62 6.24 -5.95
CA GLY A 99 34.06 6.23 -6.23
C GLY A 99 34.69 7.63 -6.23
N GLY A 100 36.01 7.69 -6.45
CA GLY A 100 36.82 8.92 -6.54
C GLY A 100 36.37 9.90 -7.64
N PRO A 101 37.03 11.06 -7.83
CA PRO A 101 36.57 12.12 -8.72
C PRO A 101 36.11 11.60 -10.09
N ARG A 102 34.97 12.09 -10.60
CA ARG A 102 34.49 11.83 -11.97
C ARG A 102 35.47 12.44 -12.97
N LYS A 103 36.58 11.75 -13.16
CA LYS A 103 37.46 11.92 -14.28
C LYS A 103 36.68 11.40 -15.50
N ALA A 104 36.55 12.22 -16.54
CA ALA A 104 35.73 11.92 -17.73
C ALA A 104 36.10 10.52 -18.27
N THR A 105 35.24 9.89 -19.08
CA THR A 105 35.38 8.49 -19.56
C THR A 105 36.75 8.15 -20.20
N GLY A 106 37.59 9.14 -20.52
CA GLY A 106 38.96 9.00 -21.00
C GLY A 106 40.09 9.38 -20.02
N GLU A 107 39.81 9.64 -18.75
CA GLU A 107 40.80 9.89 -17.69
C GLU A 107 40.93 8.70 -16.71
N LEU A 108 40.39 7.54 -17.08
CA LEU A 108 40.98 6.28 -16.63
C LEU A 108 42.43 6.24 -17.15
N ALA A 109 43.32 5.57 -16.41
CA ALA A 109 44.75 5.50 -16.72
C ALA A 109 44.98 5.33 -18.24
N GLY A 110 45.87 6.16 -18.80
CA GLY A 110 46.06 6.37 -20.23
C GLY A 110 46.26 5.10 -21.06
N PRO A 111 46.19 5.24 -22.40
CA PRO A 111 45.94 4.16 -23.35
C PRO A 111 46.78 2.93 -23.11
N ASP A 112 46.09 1.79 -23.22
CA ASP A 112 46.59 0.43 -23.26
C ASP A 112 47.83 0.32 -24.17
N GLY A 113 48.99 0.46 -23.56
CA GLY A 113 50.07 -0.47 -23.86
C GLY A 113 49.68 -1.87 -23.38
N GLN A 114 50.64 -2.78 -23.38
CA GLN A 114 50.49 -4.06 -22.67
C GLN A 114 50.14 -3.88 -21.16
N ASP A 115 50.20 -2.65 -20.64
CA ASP A 115 49.94 -2.24 -19.24
C ASP A 115 48.51 -1.72 -18.97
N SER A 116 47.54 -1.98 -19.84
CA SER A 116 46.13 -1.65 -19.57
C SER A 116 45.60 -2.29 -18.28
N GLN A 117 44.93 -1.49 -17.46
CA GLN A 117 44.14 -1.95 -16.30
C GLN A 117 42.63 -1.75 -16.51
N ALA A 118 42.17 -1.69 -17.77
CA ALA A 118 40.76 -1.72 -18.09
C ALA A 118 40.25 -3.17 -18.03
N GLY A 119 39.88 -3.65 -16.84
CA GLY A 119 39.35 -5.00 -16.59
C GLY A 119 38.01 -4.99 -15.87
N GLY A 120 37.03 -5.77 -16.36
CA GLY A 120 35.68 -5.86 -15.80
C GLY A 120 35.49 -7.11 -14.93
N ALA A 121 34.87 -6.94 -13.76
CA ALA A 121 34.44 -8.04 -12.91
C ALA A 121 32.91 -8.11 -12.87
N SER A 122 32.35 -9.31 -13.01
CA SER A 122 30.93 -9.57 -12.85
C SER A 122 30.71 -10.70 -11.85
N GLY A 123 29.58 -10.65 -11.15
CA GLY A 123 29.14 -11.69 -10.23
C GLY A 123 27.63 -11.78 -10.27
N ARG A 124 27.11 -13.00 -10.12
CA ARG A 124 25.68 -13.27 -9.96
C ARG A 124 25.49 -13.98 -8.64
N TRP A 125 24.57 -13.46 -7.84
CA TRP A 125 24.13 -14.05 -6.58
C TRP A 125 22.75 -14.64 -6.81
#